data_AF-A0A392QG36-F1
#
_entry.id   AF-A0A392QG36-F1
#
_cell.length_a   1.000
_cell.length_b   1.000
_cell.length_c   1.000
_cell.angle_alpha   90.00
_cell.angle_beta   90.00
_cell.angle_gamma   90.00
#
_symmetry.space_group_name_H-M   'P 1'
#
loop_
_entity.id
_entity.type
_entity.pdbx_description
1 polymer ?
#
loop_
_entity_poly.entity_id
_entity_poly.type
_entity_poly.pdbx_seq_one_letter_code
_entity_poly.pdbx_strand_id
1 'polypeptide(L)'
;MSYGSIAADTLTSLKMHTRGWRSVYCMPKRAAFRGTAPINLTERLNQVLRWAVGSLEILFSRHCPLWYGFKEGRLKVLQRIAYINSTVYPFSALPLTIYCIIPAICLLTDKFITPSVIHFLIFIY
;
A
#
# COMPACT_ATOMS: atom_id res chain seq x y z
N MET A 1 12.45 16.65 12.37
CA MET A 1 10.98 16.70 12.34
C MET A 1 10.65 17.04 10.91
N SER A 2 10.22 16.08 10.08
CA SER A 2 9.94 16.34 8.66
C SER A 2 8.55 16.95 8.55
N TYR A 3 8.48 18.25 8.79
CA TYR A 3 7.28 19.06 8.56
C TYR A 3 7.04 19.13 7.05
N GLY A 4 5.90 18.65 6.57
CA GLY A 4 5.44 18.85 5.18
C GLY A 4 5.01 17.62 4.39
N SER A 5 5.19 16.39 4.90
CA SER A 5 4.76 15.19 4.17
C SER A 5 3.25 14.96 4.27
N ILE A 6 2.62 14.58 3.16
CA ILE A 6 1.19 14.25 3.08
C ILE A 6 0.83 13.06 3.99
N ALA A 7 1.81 12.20 4.33
CA ALA A 7 1.66 11.05 5.21
C ALA A 7 2.45 11.18 6.53
N ALA A 8 2.51 12.40 7.07
CA ALA A 8 3.19 12.68 8.35
C ALA A 8 2.65 11.87 9.53
N ASP A 9 1.36 11.49 9.51
CA ASP A 9 0.70 10.65 10.51
C ASP A 9 1.35 9.25 10.59
N THR A 10 1.50 8.60 9.43
CA THR A 10 2.06 7.27 9.29
C THR A 10 3.54 7.29 9.68
N LEU A 11 4.30 8.30 9.24
CA LEU A 11 5.70 8.49 9.61
C LEU A 11 5.88 8.66 11.13
N THR A 12 5.00 9.43 11.77
CA THR A 12 5.05 9.67 13.21
C THR A 12 4.76 8.39 13.98
N SER A 13 3.75 7.62 13.54
CA SER A 13 3.41 6.32 14.13
C SER A 13 4.59 5.33 14.05
N LEU A 14 5.28 5.27 12.90
CA LEU A 14 6.45 4.43 12.71
C LEU A 14 7.56 4.81 13.71
N LYS A 15 7.88 6.10 13.81
CA LYS A 15 8.91 6.60 14.73
C LYS A 15 8.58 6.36 16.20
N MET A 16 7.31 6.44 16.59
CA MET A 16 6.88 6.10 17.96
C MET A 16 7.02 4.60 18.20
N HIS A 17 6.62 3.76 17.25
CA HIS A 17 6.73 2.31 17.40
C HIS A 17 8.17 1.80 17.38
N THR A 18 9.09 2.41 16.63
CA THR A 18 10.52 2.03 16.68
C THR A 18 11.15 2.37 18.03
N ARG A 19 10.62 3.36 18.76
CA ARG A 19 11.03 3.68 20.14
C ARG A 19 10.49 2.69 21.18
N GLY A 20 9.60 1.78 20.80
CA GLY A 20 9.02 0.74 21.66
C GLY A 20 7.60 1.05 22.18
N TRP A 21 6.97 2.12 21.69
CA TRP A 21 5.57 2.41 22.02
C TRP A 21 4.64 1.35 21.42
N ARG A 22 3.49 1.11 22.06
CA ARG A 22 2.46 0.18 21.60
C ARG A 22 1.17 0.92 21.32
N SER A 23 0.58 0.70 20.15
CA SER A 23 -0.77 1.15 19.82
C SER A 23 -1.82 0.16 20.32
N VAL A 24 -3.01 0.67 20.65
CA VAL A 24 -4.19 -0.12 21.00
C VAL A 24 -5.34 0.35 20.11
N TYR A 25 -6.04 -0.58 19.48
CA TYR A 25 -7.23 -0.30 18.67
C TYR A 25 -8.47 -0.81 19.39
N CYS A 26 -9.34 0.11 19.82
CA CYS A 26 -10.56 -0.20 20.56
C CYS A 26 -11.79 0.05 19.68
N MET A 27 -12.64 -0.96 19.50
CA MET A 27 -13.91 -0.85 18.78
C MET A 27 -15.09 -0.94 19.77
N PRO A 28 -15.60 0.19 20.30
CA PRO A 28 -16.79 0.19 21.14
C PRO A 28 -18.05 -0.21 20.34
N LYS A 29 -19.05 -0.78 21.02
CA LYS A 29 -20.34 -1.19 20.40
C LYS A 29 -21.04 -0.07 19.62
N ARG A 30 -20.87 1.19 20.07
CA ARG A 30 -21.33 2.38 19.36
C ARG A 30 -20.11 3.14 18.86
N ALA A 31 -20.11 3.52 17.59
CA ALA A 31 -19.05 4.36 17.02
C ALA A 31 -18.91 5.65 17.85
N ALA A 32 -17.81 5.77 18.58
CA ALA A 32 -17.50 6.91 19.43
C ALA A 32 -17.15 8.17 18.62
N PHE A 33 -16.67 7.97 17.39
CA PHE A 33 -16.35 9.02 16.44
C PHE A 33 -17.23 8.88 15.20
N ARG A 34 -17.93 9.95 14.83
CA ARG A 34 -18.68 10.07 13.57
C ARG A 34 -18.05 11.18 12.74
N GLY A 35 -17.69 10.88 11.50
CA GLY A 35 -17.19 11.84 10.53
C GLY A 35 -18.09 11.91 9.31
N THR A 36 -17.98 12.98 8.53
CA THR A 36 -18.63 13.12 7.23
C THR A 36 -17.77 12.46 6.15
N ALA A 37 -18.39 11.63 5.31
CA ALA A 37 -17.73 11.06 4.14
C ALA A 37 -17.99 11.94 2.90
N PRO A 38 -17.04 12.03 1.96
CA PRO A 38 -17.27 12.76 0.71
C PRO A 38 -18.42 12.11 -0.06
N ILE A 39 -19.37 12.94 -0.51
CA ILE A 39 -20.55 12.51 -1.30
C ILE A 39 -20.17 12.42 -2.78
N ASN A 40 -19.17 13.22 -3.21
CA ASN A 40 -18.75 13.31 -4.60
C ASN A 40 -17.59 12.34 -4.92
N LEU A 41 -17.65 11.70 -6.09
CA LEU A 41 -16.63 10.76 -6.56
C LEU A 41 -15.27 11.46 -6.76
N THR A 42 -15.27 12.68 -7.30
CA THR A 42 -14.03 13.43 -7.56
C THR A 42 -13.25 13.70 -6.27
N GLU A 43 -13.94 14.06 -5.19
CA GLU A 43 -13.32 14.28 -3.89
C GLU A 43 -12.74 12.99 -3.33
N ARG A 44 -13.46 11.87 -3.50
CA ARG A 44 -13.01 10.55 -3.07
C ARG A 44 -11.76 10.11 -3.83
N LEU A 45 -11.70 10.32 -5.14
CA LEU A 45 -10.54 10.01 -5.97
C LEU A 45 -9.32 10.85 -5.57
N ASN A 46 -9.50 12.15 -5.40
CA ASN A 46 -8.43 13.04 -4.94
C ASN A 46 -7.91 12.64 -3.55
N GLN A 47 -8.79 12.16 -2.66
CA GLN A 47 -8.39 11.65 -1.35
C GLN A 47 -7.52 10.39 -1.47
N VAL A 48 -7.92 9.41 -2.28
CA VAL A 48 -7.14 8.19 -2.50
C VAL A 48 -5.80 8.51 -3.17
N LEU A 49 -5.79 9.45 -4.13
CA LEU A 49 -4.56 9.91 -4.77
C LEU A 49 -3.59 10.52 -3.75
N ARG A 50 -4.07 11.37 -2.82
CA ARG A 50 -3.24 11.91 -1.73
C ARG A 50 -2.64 10.80 -0.86
N TRP A 51 -3.43 9.77 -0.52
CA TRP A 51 -2.95 8.62 0.24
C TRP A 51 -1.88 7.83 -0.52
N ALA A 52 -2.07 7.63 -1.82
CA ALA A 52 -1.10 6.96 -2.68
C ALA A 52 0.22 7.73 -2.76
N VAL A 53 0.15 9.05 -3.03
CA VAL A 53 1.32 9.93 -3.09
C VAL A 53 2.06 9.98 -1.76
N GLY A 54 1.34 10.13 -0.63
CA GLY A 54 1.96 10.11 0.69
C GLY A 54 2.64 8.78 1.03
N SER A 55 2.05 7.66 0.62
CA SER A 55 2.65 6.33 0.81
C SER A 55 3.93 6.14 -0.01
N LEU A 56 3.94 6.64 -1.26
CA LEU A 56 5.12 6.66 -2.12
C LEU A 56 6.21 7.60 -1.56
N GLU A 57 5.83 8.76 -1.05
CA GLU A 57 6.74 9.71 -0.41
C GLU A 57 7.49 9.05 0.76
N ILE A 58 6.78 8.29 1.63
CA ILE A 58 7.41 7.53 2.72
C ILE A 58 8.36 6.46 2.17
N LEU A 59 7.95 5.74 1.12
CA LEU A 59 8.75 4.66 0.55
C LEU A 59 10.08 5.17 -0.03
N PHE A 60 10.05 6.30 -0.75
CA PHE A 60 11.24 6.93 -1.34
C PHE A 60 12.01 7.84 -0.37
N SER A 61 11.47 8.11 0.82
CA SER A 61 12.14 8.90 1.85
C SER A 61 13.18 8.10 2.63
N ARG A 62 14.10 8.81 3.32
CA ARG A 62 15.08 8.22 4.25
C ARG A 62 14.46 7.46 5.42
N HIS A 63 13.16 7.61 5.65
CA HIS A 63 12.40 6.92 6.69
C HIS A 63 11.68 5.66 6.18
N CYS A 64 12.15 5.09 5.06
CA CYS A 64 11.57 3.90 4.46
C CYS A 64 11.46 2.75 5.48
N PRO A 65 10.26 2.16 5.71
CA PRO A 65 10.06 1.07 6.68
C PRO A 65 10.91 -0.17 6.40
N LEU A 66 11.38 -0.32 5.15
CA LEU A 66 12.29 -1.39 4.74
C LEU A 66 13.65 -1.28 5.44
N TRP A 67 14.21 -0.09 5.63
CA TRP A 67 15.58 0.09 6.14
C TRP A 67 15.63 0.81 7.49
N TYR A 68 14.59 1.57 7.82
CA TYR A 68 14.53 2.39 9.03
C TYR A 68 14.25 1.53 10.29
N GLY A 69 14.92 1.84 11.41
CA GLY A 69 14.68 1.19 12.70
C GLY A 69 15.29 -0.21 12.87
N PHE A 70 16.15 -0.69 11.96
CA PHE A 70 16.91 -1.94 12.16
C PHE A 70 17.86 -1.86 13.36
N LYS A 71 18.43 -0.68 13.62
CA LYS A 71 19.35 -0.44 14.75
C LYS A 71 18.64 -0.39 16.11
N GLU A 72 17.34 -0.07 16.15
CA GLU A 72 16.61 0.13 17.40
C GLU A 72 15.97 -1.16 17.94
N GLY A 73 15.80 -2.21 17.11
CA GLY A 73 15.45 -3.58 17.52
C GLY A 73 14.09 -3.78 18.23
N ARG A 74 13.36 -2.70 18.53
CA ARG A 74 12.13 -2.72 19.36
C ARG A 74 10.84 -2.89 18.56
N LEU A 75 10.91 -2.86 17.22
CA LEU A 75 9.75 -3.05 16.34
C LEU A 75 9.55 -4.53 16.01
N LYS A 76 8.37 -5.08 16.29
CA LYS A 76 8.04 -6.47 15.94
C LYS A 76 8.10 -6.68 14.43
N VAL A 77 8.61 -7.83 13.97
CA VAL A 77 8.72 -8.17 12.54
C VAL A 77 7.37 -8.09 11.83
N LEU A 78 6.31 -8.65 12.43
CA LEU A 78 4.94 -8.57 11.88
C LEU A 78 4.46 -7.12 11.72
N GLN A 79 4.78 -6.25 12.67
CA GLN A 79 4.42 -4.84 12.61
C GLN A 79 5.18 -4.13 11.49
N ARG A 80 6.44 -4.48 11.27
CA ARG A 80 7.23 -3.99 10.12
C ARG A 80 6.61 -4.41 8.78
N ILE A 81 6.20 -5.67 8.65
CA ILE A 81 5.54 -6.16 7.42
C ILE A 81 4.24 -5.39 7.16
N ALA A 82 3.43 -5.13 8.19
CA ALA A 82 2.21 -4.33 8.05
C ALA A 82 2.48 -2.91 7.54
N TYR A 83 3.55 -2.26 8.03
CA TYR A 83 4.00 -0.96 7.53
C TYR A 83 4.46 -1.02 6.07
N ILE A 84 5.27 -2.02 5.72
CA ILE A 84 5.73 -2.22 4.34
C ILE A 84 4.55 -2.42 3.39
N ASN A 85 3.61 -3.29 3.75
CA ASN A 85 2.41 -3.55 2.96
C ASN A 85 1.60 -2.26 2.70
N SER A 86 1.46 -1.42 3.74
CA SER A 86 0.75 -0.14 3.61
C SER A 86 1.47 0.84 2.68
N THR A 87 2.81 0.88 2.70
CA THR A 87 3.59 1.75 1.80
C THR A 87 3.67 1.25 0.36
N VAL A 88 3.64 -0.08 0.14
CA VAL A 88 3.75 -0.70 -1.18
C VAL A 88 2.38 -0.83 -1.86
N TYR A 89 1.28 -0.69 -1.14
CA TYR A 89 -0.09 -0.76 -1.66
C TYR A 89 -0.33 0.05 -2.97
N PRO A 90 0.17 1.29 -3.15
CA PRO A 90 -0.04 2.02 -4.41
C PRO A 90 0.61 1.32 -5.61
N PHE A 91 1.71 0.59 -5.41
CA PHE A 91 2.39 -0.15 -6.47
C PHE A 91 1.58 -1.33 -6.98
N SER A 92 0.69 -1.94 -6.18
CA SER A 92 -0.14 -3.05 -6.66
C SER A 92 -1.18 -2.62 -7.69
N ALA A 93 -1.46 -1.31 -7.82
CA ALA A 93 -2.33 -0.79 -8.86
C ALA A 93 -1.71 -0.89 -10.27
N LEU A 94 -0.37 -0.82 -10.39
CA LEU A 94 0.33 -0.95 -11.67
C LEU A 94 0.16 -2.34 -12.31
N PRO A 95 0.50 -3.47 -11.66
CA PRO A 95 0.31 -4.79 -12.24
C PRO A 95 -1.16 -5.10 -12.49
N LEU A 96 -2.08 -4.59 -11.66
CA LEU A 96 -3.51 -4.74 -11.89
C LEU A 96 -3.94 -4.01 -13.17
N THR A 97 -3.45 -2.79 -13.40
CA THR A 97 -3.76 -2.02 -14.60
C THR A 97 -3.21 -2.71 -15.85
N ILE A 98 -1.98 -3.21 -15.78
CA ILE A 98 -1.37 -4.00 -16.85
C ILE A 98 -2.20 -5.25 -17.12
N TYR A 99 -2.58 -5.99 -16.07
CA TYR A 99 -3.42 -7.19 -16.16
C TYR A 99 -4.77 -6.92 -16.82
N CYS A 100 -5.42 -5.79 -16.53
CA CYS A 100 -6.68 -5.39 -17.15
C CYS A 100 -6.51 -4.99 -18.63
N ILE A 101 -5.37 -4.43 -19.02
CA ILE A 101 -5.11 -3.97 -20.39
C ILE A 101 -4.64 -5.13 -21.29
N ILE A 102 -3.91 -6.11 -20.76
CA ILE A 102 -3.43 -7.29 -21.49
C ILE A 102 -4.54 -7.97 -22.32
N PRO A 103 -5.72 -8.33 -21.77
CA PRO A 103 -6.76 -9.00 -22.57
C PRO A 103 -7.32 -8.11 -23.69
N ALA A 104 -7.42 -6.79 -23.47
CA ALA A 104 -7.85 -5.85 -24.51
C ALA A 104 -6.84 -5.78 -25.67
N ILE A 105 -5.54 -5.77 -25.37
CA ILE A 105 -4.48 -5.80 -26.38
C ILE A 105 -4.48 -7.13 -27.14
N CYS A 106 -4.59 -8.26 -26.43
CA CYS A 106 -4.69 -9.59 -27.04
C CYS A 106 -5.87 -9.67 -28.01
N LEU A 107 -7.02 -9.12 -27.65
CA LEU A 107 -8.24 -9.14 -28.46
C LEU A 107 -8.14 -8.24 -29.70
N LEU A 108 -7.48 -7.08 -29.60
CA LEU A 108 -7.32 -6.16 -30.74
C LEU A 108 -6.20 -6.58 -31.71
N THR A 109 -5.21 -7.33 -31.22
CA THR A 109 -4.02 -7.69 -32.00
C THR A 109 -4.08 -9.13 -32.52
N ASP A 110 -5.06 -9.93 -32.07
CA ASP A 110 -5.20 -11.39 -32.33
C ASP A 110 -3.93 -12.21 -32.01
N LYS A 111 -3.00 -11.63 -31.23
CA LYS A 111 -1.78 -12.28 -30.77
C LYS A 111 -2.00 -12.73 -29.34
N PHE A 112 -2.27 -14.01 -29.16
CA PHE A 112 -2.27 -14.63 -27.84
C PHE A 112 -0.85 -14.66 -27.28
N ILE A 113 -0.65 -13.96 -26.16
CA ILE A 113 0.64 -13.87 -25.46
C ILE A 113 0.94 -15.17 -24.67
N THR A 114 -0.09 -15.95 -24.33
CA THR A 114 0.06 -17.25 -23.67
C THR A 114 0.09 -18.37 -24.70
N PRO A 115 1.08 -19.28 -24.68
CA PRO A 115 0.95 -20.55 -25.37
C PRO A 115 -0.28 -21.27 -24.81
N SER A 116 -1.02 -21.95 -25.67
CA SER A 116 -2.23 -22.70 -25.30
C SER A 116 -1.98 -23.53 -24.03
N VAL A 117 -3.00 -23.60 -23.16
CA VAL A 117 -3.03 -24.30 -21.85
C VAL A 117 -2.38 -25.69 -21.81
N ILE A 118 -2.21 -26.32 -22.97
CA ILE A 118 -1.48 -27.58 -23.19
C ILE A 118 -0.02 -27.47 -22.71
N HIS A 119 0.68 -26.34 -22.93
CA HIS A 119 2.08 -26.18 -22.49
C HIS A 119 2.25 -26.01 -20.98
N PHE A 120 1.24 -25.46 -20.29
CA PHE A 120 1.24 -25.31 -18.84
C PHE A 120 1.09 -26.68 -18.13
N LEU A 121 0.33 -27.61 -18.73
CA LEU A 121 0.18 -28.97 -18.22
C LEU A 121 1.43 -29.83 -18.46
N ILE A 122 2.14 -29.63 -19.57
CA ILE A 122 3.40 -30.34 -19.87
C ILE A 122 4.53 -29.94 -18.91
N PHE A 123 4.52 -28.72 -18.36
CA PHE A 123 5.55 -28.28 -17.40
C PHE A 123 5.35 -28.84 -15.98
N ILE A 124 4.18 -29.41 -15.69
CA ILE A 124 3.82 -29.98 -14.37
C ILE A 124 3.96 -31.52 -14.37
N TYR A 125 4.17 -32.15 -15.53
CA TYR A 125 4.40 -33.59 -15.67
C TYR A 125 5.87 -33.88 -16.01
#